data_AF-A0A6G1I2R1-F1
#
_entry.id   AF-A0A6G1I2R1-F1
#
_cell.length_a   1.000
_cell.length_b   1.000
_cell.length_c   1.000
_cell.angle_alpha   90.00
_cell.angle_beta   90.00
_cell.angle_gamma   90.00
#
_symmetry.space_group_name_H-M   'P 1'
#
loop_
_entity.id
_entity.type
_entity.pdbx_description
1 polymer ?
#
loop_
_entity_poly.entity_id
_entity_poly.type
_entity_poly.pdbx_seq_one_letter_code
_entity_poly.pdbx_strand_id
1 'polypeptide(L)'
;SLTDATLDQQCTVTRPGAAPIASALLVELLVSVLQHPKKGRAPATTSAPRGDRGPGEPGMFKHPLGAVPHTIRGYLGEFNNMCVTGQPYDCCSACSDTIVGRYQAEGWEFVKRAINEKGWVEDISGLAEVQRRAEEVDGEVDWEEEEEG
;
A
#
# COMPACT_ATOMS: atom_id res chain seq x y z
N SER A 1 16.25 9.34 2.91
CA SER A 1 17.49 9.75 3.61
C SER A 1 17.07 10.56 4.83
N LEU A 2 17.19 10.01 6.05
CA LEU A 2 16.85 10.73 7.29
C LEU A 2 17.81 11.91 7.55
N THR A 3 18.96 11.91 6.88
CA THR A 3 20.02 12.93 6.98
C THR A 3 19.62 14.29 6.42
N ASP A 4 18.67 14.33 5.48
CA ASP A 4 18.22 15.55 4.80
C ASP A 4 16.82 16.01 5.24
N ALA A 5 16.17 15.25 6.14
CA ALA A 5 14.88 15.61 6.71
C ALA A 5 15.10 16.56 7.90
N THR A 6 14.43 17.72 7.91
CA THR A 6 14.46 18.62 9.08
C THR A 6 13.93 17.87 10.32
N LEU A 7 14.34 18.29 11.52
CA LEU A 7 13.94 17.64 12.78
C LEU A 7 12.41 17.47 12.91
N ASP A 8 11.64 18.41 12.33
CA ASP A 8 10.18 18.42 12.26
C ASP A 8 9.59 17.38 11.29
N GLN A 9 10.36 16.96 10.27
CA GLN A 9 10.02 15.82 9.41
C GLN A 9 10.43 14.47 10.02
N GLN A 10 11.30 14.48 11.04
CA GLN A 10 11.67 13.28 11.81
C GLN A 10 10.70 13.02 12.97
N CYS A 11 10.07 14.07 13.49
CA CYS A 11 9.06 14.01 14.54
C CYS A 11 7.67 14.25 13.94
N THR A 12 6.87 13.20 13.76
CA THR A 12 5.54 13.33 13.14
C THR A 12 4.62 14.21 13.98
N VAL A 13 4.43 15.49 13.61
CA VAL A 13 3.35 16.31 14.16
C VAL A 13 2.04 15.81 13.55
N THR A 14 1.34 14.93 14.27
CA THR A 14 0.05 14.39 13.82
C THR A 14 -1.09 14.98 14.65
N ARG A 15 -2.28 15.14 14.03
CA ARG A 15 -3.49 15.44 14.79
C ARG A 15 -3.68 14.36 15.86
N PRO A 16 -3.85 14.69 17.15
CA PRO A 16 -3.87 13.68 18.23
C PRO A 16 -4.90 12.56 18.05
N GLY A 17 -6.00 12.81 17.31
CA GLY A 17 -7.01 11.80 17.00
C GLY A 17 -6.60 10.74 15.96
N ALA A 18 -5.54 10.96 15.18
CA ALA A 18 -5.14 10.04 14.11
C ALA A 18 -4.68 8.68 14.64
N ALA A 19 -3.76 8.67 15.60
CA ALA A 19 -3.18 7.44 16.14
C ALA A 19 -4.23 6.54 16.83
N PRO A 20 -5.14 7.05 17.69
CA PRO A 20 -6.21 6.23 18.29
C PRO A 20 -7.16 5.62 17.25
N ILE A 21 -7.57 6.39 16.23
CA ILE A 21 -8.47 5.89 15.18
C ILE A 21 -7.79 4.79 14.36
N ALA A 22 -6.54 5.01 13.93
CA ALA A 22 -5.77 4.01 13.20
C ALA A 22 -5.57 2.74 14.03
N SER A 23 -5.25 2.88 15.32
CA SER A 23 -5.05 1.75 16.23
C SER A 23 -6.32 0.92 16.39
N ALA A 24 -7.47 1.57 16.59
CA ALA A 24 -8.76 0.90 16.70
C ALA A 24 -9.11 0.13 15.42
N LEU A 25 -8.97 0.76 14.25
CA LEU A 25 -9.22 0.13 12.95
C LEU A 25 -8.30 -1.09 12.70
N LEU A 26 -7.02 -1.00 13.07
CA LEU A 26 -6.06 -2.10 12.93
C LEU A 26 -6.41 -3.29 13.82
N VAL A 27 -6.86 -3.06 15.06
CA VAL A 27 -7.28 -4.14 15.96
C VAL A 27 -8.53 -4.82 15.41
N GLU A 28 -9.54 -4.07 14.97
CA GLU A 28 -10.75 -4.64 14.37
C GLU A 28 -10.46 -5.43 13.07
N LEU A 29 -9.55 -4.92 12.24
CA LEU A 29 -9.09 -5.62 11.05
C LEU A 29 -8.36 -6.91 11.40
N LEU A 30 -7.48 -6.88 12.40
CA LEU A 30 -6.75 -8.06 12.86
C LEU A 30 -7.72 -9.14 13.36
N VAL A 31 -8.68 -8.79 14.22
CA VAL A 31 -9.68 -9.73 14.71
C VAL A 31 -10.47 -10.31 13.54
N SER A 32 -10.88 -9.48 12.57
CA SER A 32 -11.59 -9.94 11.38
C SER A 32 -10.75 -10.90 10.53
N VAL A 33 -9.48 -10.59 10.28
CA VAL A 33 -8.56 -11.51 9.57
C VAL A 33 -8.46 -12.85 10.30
N LEU A 34 -8.34 -12.85 11.64
CA LEU A 34 -8.18 -14.06 12.42
C LEU A 34 -9.45 -14.94 12.44
N GLN A 35 -10.64 -14.34 12.40
CA GLN A 35 -11.91 -15.07 12.36
C GLN A 35 -12.26 -15.60 10.96
N HIS A 36 -11.65 -15.07 9.90
CA HIS A 36 -11.84 -15.59 8.55
C HIS A 36 -11.17 -16.98 8.37
N PRO A 37 -11.84 -17.99 7.76
CA PRO A 37 -11.28 -19.34 7.58
C PRO A 37 -9.93 -19.37 6.84
N LYS A 38 -9.76 -18.46 5.87
CA LYS A 38 -8.51 -18.29 5.11
C LYS A 38 -7.44 -17.46 5.83
N LYS A 39 -7.73 -16.89 7.01
CA LYS A 39 -6.83 -16.05 7.80
C LYS A 39 -6.18 -14.95 6.96
N GLY A 40 -4.84 -14.82 6.97
CA GLY A 40 -4.09 -13.87 6.15
C GLY A 40 -4.23 -14.07 4.63
N ARG A 41 -4.88 -15.14 4.17
CA ARG A 41 -5.26 -15.35 2.75
C ARG A 41 -6.74 -15.04 2.49
N ALA A 42 -7.41 -14.33 3.40
CA ALA A 42 -8.76 -13.82 3.17
C ALA A 42 -8.75 -12.87 1.96
N PRO A 43 -9.68 -13.02 1.01
CA PRO A 43 -9.80 -12.07 -0.07
C PRO A 43 -10.26 -10.71 0.47
N ALA A 44 -9.77 -9.63 -0.13
CA ALA A 44 -10.22 -8.29 0.19
C ALA A 44 -11.73 -8.17 -0.08
N THR A 45 -12.47 -7.59 0.85
CA THR A 45 -13.88 -7.27 0.63
C THR A 45 -13.97 -6.06 -0.30
N THR A 46 -14.28 -6.28 -1.57
CA THR A 46 -14.29 -5.25 -2.63
C THR A 46 -15.54 -4.39 -2.68
N SER A 47 -16.58 -4.73 -1.91
CA SER A 47 -17.81 -3.95 -1.79
C SER A 47 -18.20 -3.76 -0.34
N ALA A 48 -18.46 -2.52 0.06
CA ALA A 48 -19.11 -2.22 1.33
C ALA A 48 -20.33 -3.14 1.51
N PRO A 49 -20.55 -3.75 2.69
CA PRO A 49 -21.83 -4.33 3.00
C PRO A 49 -22.82 -3.17 3.16
N ARG A 50 -23.26 -2.58 2.05
CA ARG A 50 -24.50 -1.81 2.02
C ARG A 50 -25.55 -2.80 2.48
N GLY A 51 -26.20 -2.48 3.59
CA GLY A 51 -27.03 -3.37 4.39
C GLY A 51 -27.83 -4.39 3.57
N ASP A 52 -27.93 -5.58 4.16
CA ASP A 52 -28.91 -6.62 3.83
C ASP A 52 -29.21 -6.78 2.32
N ARG A 53 -28.34 -7.50 1.62
CA ARG A 53 -28.64 -7.95 0.25
C ARG A 53 -28.72 -9.46 0.20
N GLY A 54 -29.90 -9.95 0.56
CA GLY A 54 -30.42 -11.26 0.15
C GLY A 54 -29.63 -12.48 0.65
N PRO A 55 -30.09 -13.69 0.30
CA PRO A 55 -29.26 -14.87 0.44
C PRO A 55 -28.03 -14.65 -0.45
N GLY A 56 -26.87 -14.44 0.16
CA GLY A 56 -25.61 -14.31 -0.57
C GLY A 56 -25.42 -15.48 -1.53
N GLU A 57 -24.63 -15.28 -2.58
CA GLU A 57 -24.32 -16.35 -3.53
C GLU A 57 -23.93 -17.63 -2.77
N PRO A 58 -24.52 -18.79 -3.12
CA PRO A 58 -24.22 -20.05 -2.44
C PRO A 58 -22.71 -20.31 -2.44
N GLY A 59 -22.10 -20.28 -1.26
CA GLY A 59 -20.66 -20.55 -1.08
C GLY A 59 -19.80 -19.35 -0.69
N MET A 60 -20.33 -18.12 -0.64
CA MET A 60 -19.56 -16.98 -0.11
C MET A 60 -19.54 -17.00 1.43
N PHE A 61 -18.33 -16.96 2.02
CA PHE A 61 -18.18 -16.90 3.47
C PHE A 61 -18.72 -15.56 4.01
N LYS A 62 -19.81 -15.62 4.78
CA LYS A 62 -20.38 -14.46 5.47
C LYS A 62 -19.61 -14.21 6.76
N HIS A 63 -18.70 -13.24 6.74
CA HIS A 63 -17.84 -12.94 7.88
C HIS A 63 -18.65 -12.28 9.03
N PRO A 64 -18.59 -12.81 10.27
CA PRO A 64 -19.47 -12.40 11.37
C PRO A 64 -19.23 -10.97 11.86
N LEU A 65 -18.02 -10.44 11.68
CA LEU A 65 -17.66 -9.06 12.06
C LEU A 65 -17.73 -8.07 10.89
N GLY A 66 -18.29 -8.48 9.75
CA GLY A 66 -18.37 -7.63 8.56
C GLY A 66 -17.15 -7.78 7.64
N ALA A 67 -16.68 -6.67 7.07
CA ALA A 67 -15.71 -6.68 5.97
C ALA A 67 -14.27 -6.97 6.42
N VAL A 68 -13.47 -7.52 5.48
CA VAL A 68 -12.01 -7.67 5.59
C VAL A 68 -11.36 -6.84 4.48
N PRO A 69 -11.15 -5.52 4.66
CA PRO A 69 -10.53 -4.66 3.67
C PRO A 69 -9.02 -4.92 3.50
N HIS A 70 -8.48 -4.67 2.31
CA HIS A 70 -7.04 -4.76 2.05
C HIS A 70 -6.27 -3.55 2.63
N THR A 71 -6.78 -2.34 2.44
CA THR A 71 -6.19 -1.12 3.00
C THR A 71 -7.30 -0.16 3.41
N ILE A 72 -7.15 0.50 4.56
CA ILE A 72 -8.04 1.56 5.03
C ILE A 72 -7.27 2.88 5.02
N ARG A 73 -7.75 3.88 4.30
CA ARG A 73 -7.20 5.24 4.26
C ARG A 73 -8.17 6.20 4.94
N GLY A 74 -7.76 6.77 6.07
CA GLY A 74 -8.57 7.70 6.86
C GLY A 74 -8.17 9.15 6.64
N TYR A 75 -9.16 10.02 6.44
CA TYR A 75 -9.01 11.45 6.19
C TYR A 75 -9.74 12.23 7.26
N LEU A 76 -9.02 12.75 8.26
CA LEU A 76 -9.63 13.46 9.39
C LEU A 76 -10.18 14.85 9.06
N GLY A 77 -9.77 15.45 7.93
CA GLY A 77 -10.34 16.73 7.47
C GLY A 77 -11.76 16.55 6.93
N GLU A 78 -11.99 15.43 6.24
CA GLU A 78 -13.26 15.07 5.61
C GLU A 78 -14.10 14.10 6.46
N PHE A 79 -13.55 13.64 7.60
CA PHE A 79 -14.14 12.62 8.46
C PHE A 79 -14.56 11.35 7.71
N ASN A 80 -13.71 10.93 6.76
CA ASN A 80 -14.00 9.83 5.83
C ASN A 80 -12.96 8.71 5.96
N ASN A 81 -13.40 7.46 5.77
CA ASN A 81 -12.56 6.27 5.69
C ASN A 81 -12.83 5.55 4.37
N MET A 82 -11.79 5.36 3.56
CA MET A 82 -11.87 4.70 2.26
C MET A 82 -11.17 3.36 2.29
N CYS A 83 -11.85 2.31 1.84
CA CYS A 83 -11.24 0.99 1.65
C CYS A 83 -10.72 0.87 0.21
N VAL A 84 -9.44 0.56 0.07
CA VAL A 84 -8.77 0.44 -1.24
C VAL A 84 -8.18 -0.96 -1.35
N THR A 85 -8.23 -1.53 -2.55
CA THR A 85 -7.56 -2.79 -2.88
C THR A 85 -6.46 -2.51 -3.90
N GLY A 86 -5.20 -2.73 -3.52
CA GLY A 86 -4.07 -2.72 -4.44
C GLY A 86 -3.89 -4.07 -5.14
N GLN A 87 -3.30 -4.03 -6.33
CA GLN A 87 -2.82 -5.21 -7.06
C GLN A 87 -1.32 -5.41 -6.80
N PRO A 88 -0.82 -6.65 -6.86
CA PRO A 88 0.62 -6.90 -6.86
C PRO A 88 1.27 -6.18 -8.05
N TYR A 89 2.50 -5.70 -7.85
CA TYR A 89 3.22 -4.94 -8.85
C TYR A 89 4.57 -5.59 -9.16
N ASP A 90 4.81 -5.86 -10.45
CA ASP A 90 5.96 -6.63 -10.90
C ASP A 90 7.30 -5.93 -10.63
N CYS A 91 7.31 -4.59 -10.60
CA CYS A 91 8.51 -3.82 -10.29
C CYS A 91 8.56 -3.33 -8.82
N CYS A 92 7.74 -3.90 -7.93
CA CYS A 92 7.75 -3.53 -6.52
C CYS A 92 9.12 -3.81 -5.88
N SER A 93 9.71 -2.79 -5.25
CA SER A 93 10.98 -2.86 -4.53
C SER A 93 10.97 -3.74 -3.26
N ALA A 94 9.81 -4.28 -2.88
CA ALA A 94 9.65 -5.11 -1.67
C ALA A 94 9.09 -6.50 -1.95
N CYS A 95 8.03 -6.63 -2.74
CA CYS A 95 7.29 -7.89 -2.88
C CYS A 95 7.28 -8.50 -4.28
N SER A 96 7.97 -7.91 -5.26
CA SER A 96 8.10 -8.53 -6.59
C SER A 96 8.83 -9.88 -6.51
N ASP A 97 8.51 -10.79 -7.43
CA ASP A 97 9.13 -12.11 -7.49
C ASP A 97 10.66 -12.03 -7.62
N THR A 98 11.17 -11.03 -8.35
CA THR A 98 12.61 -10.75 -8.47
C THR A 98 13.24 -10.43 -7.11
N ILE A 99 12.61 -9.56 -6.32
CA ILE A 99 13.11 -9.15 -5.00
C ILE A 99 13.04 -10.33 -4.03
N VAL A 100 11.89 -11.00 -3.95
CA VAL A 100 11.70 -12.15 -3.05
C VAL A 100 12.66 -13.29 -3.41
N GLY A 101 12.82 -13.59 -4.70
CA GLY A 101 13.73 -14.63 -5.18
C GLY A 101 15.20 -14.34 -4.84
N ARG A 102 15.65 -13.09 -5.04
CA ARG A 102 17.02 -12.68 -4.66
C ARG A 102 17.24 -12.71 -3.16
N TYR A 103 16.28 -12.22 -2.37
CA TYR A 103 16.38 -12.31 -0.92
C TYR A 103 16.48 -13.77 -0.43
N GLN A 104 15.70 -14.69 -1.02
CA GLN A 104 15.78 -16.11 -0.68
C GLN A 104 17.11 -16.75 -1.06
N ALA A 105 17.75 -16.31 -2.16
CA ALA A 105 19.02 -16.84 -2.63
C ALA A 105 20.24 -16.26 -1.90
N GLU A 106 20.26 -14.95 -1.65
CA GLU A 106 21.41 -14.19 -1.15
C GLU A 106 21.30 -13.85 0.35
N GLY A 107 20.10 -13.92 0.94
CA GLY A 107 19.85 -13.74 2.37
C GLY A 107 20.31 -12.38 2.91
N TRP A 108 21.24 -12.41 3.86
CA TRP A 108 21.74 -11.19 4.51
C TRP A 108 22.55 -10.29 3.58
N GLU A 109 23.29 -10.86 2.62
CA GLU A 109 24.08 -10.04 1.69
C GLU A 109 23.17 -9.17 0.82
N PHE A 110 22.02 -9.70 0.41
CA PHE A 110 20.97 -8.89 -0.25
C PHE A 110 20.55 -7.70 0.61
N VAL A 111 20.22 -7.95 1.89
CA VAL A 111 19.74 -6.90 2.80
C VAL A 111 20.83 -5.84 3.04
N LYS A 112 22.07 -6.28 3.22
CA LYS A 112 23.22 -5.40 3.42
C LYS A 112 23.42 -4.49 2.21
N ARG A 113 23.31 -5.02 1.00
CA ARG A 113 23.38 -4.20 -0.23
C ARG A 113 22.18 -3.27 -0.35
N ALA A 114 20.97 -3.77 -0.13
CA ALA A 114 19.74 -2.98 -0.18
C ALA A 114 19.75 -1.75 0.75
N ILE A 115 20.35 -1.87 1.93
CA ILE A 115 20.42 -0.77 2.91
C ILE A 115 21.55 0.21 2.59
N ASN A 116 22.69 -0.26 2.08
CA ASN A 116 23.90 0.56 1.93
C ASN A 116 24.10 1.12 0.51
N GLU A 117 23.57 0.48 -0.52
CA GLU A 117 23.69 0.89 -1.92
C GLU A 117 22.42 1.65 -2.35
N LYS A 118 22.50 3.00 -2.40
CA LYS A 118 21.39 3.85 -2.85
C LYS A 118 21.02 3.53 -4.31
N GLY A 119 19.74 3.37 -4.60
CA GLY A 119 19.20 3.08 -5.93
C GLY A 119 19.29 1.61 -6.35
N TRP A 120 20.13 0.80 -5.68
CA TRP A 120 20.35 -0.59 -6.09
C TRP A 120 19.07 -1.44 -6.10
N VAL A 121 18.19 -1.26 -5.12
CA VAL A 121 16.91 -1.98 -5.04
C VAL A 121 15.98 -1.60 -6.20
N GLU A 122 16.01 -0.35 -6.63
CA GLU A 122 15.19 0.18 -7.73
C GLU A 122 15.67 -0.37 -9.08
N ASP A 123 16.99 -0.53 -9.25
CA ASP A 123 17.59 -1.15 -10.42
C ASP A 123 17.17 -2.61 -10.55
N ILE A 124 17.34 -3.40 -9.48
CA ILE A 124 17.02 -4.83 -9.52
C ILE A 124 15.52 -5.11 -9.58
N SER A 125 14.68 -4.21 -9.04
CA SER A 125 13.23 -4.35 -9.17
C SER A 125 12.72 -3.89 -10.53
N GLY A 126 13.55 -3.26 -11.35
CA GLY A 126 13.12 -2.65 -12.63
C GLY A 126 12.38 -1.32 -12.46
N LEU A 127 12.26 -0.81 -11.23
CA LEU A 127 11.60 0.46 -10.95
C LEU A 127 12.38 1.65 -11.55
N ALA A 128 13.72 1.58 -11.55
CA ALA A 128 14.57 2.60 -12.15
C ALA A 128 14.31 2.75 -13.67
N GLU A 129 14.10 1.63 -14.38
CA GLU A 129 13.74 1.65 -15.81
C GLU A 129 12.35 2.25 -16.04
N VAL A 130 11.38 1.94 -15.18
CA VAL A 130 10.03 2.52 -15.24
C VAL A 130 10.09 4.03 -15.04
N GLN A 131 10.87 4.50 -14.06
CA GLN A 131 11.06 5.93 -13.82
C GLN A 131 11.71 6.62 -15.01
N ARG A 132 12.79 6.05 -15.57
CA ARG A 132 13.48 6.63 -16.74
C ARG A 132 12.53 6.79 -17.93
N ARG A 133 11.70 5.78 -18.21
CA ARG A 133 10.70 5.85 -19.30
C ARG A 133 9.64 6.91 -19.04
N ALA A 134 9.22 7.09 -17.79
CA ALA A 134 8.26 8.13 -17.44
C ALA A 134 8.85 9.53 -17.66
N GLU A 135 10.12 9.74 -17.29
CA GLU A 135 10.84 11.00 -17.52
C GLU A 135 11.07 11.28 -19.01
N GLU A 136 11.38 10.26 -19.81
CA GLU A 136 11.50 10.37 -21.27
C GLU A 136 10.17 10.83 -21.90
N VAL A 137 9.05 10.23 -21.49
CA VAL A 137 7.71 10.60 -21.99
C VAL A 137 7.31 11.99 -21.53
N ASP A 138 7.56 12.39 -20.29
CA ASP A 138 7.23 13.73 -19.78
C ASP A 138 8.03 14.82 -20.50
N GLY A 139 9.30 14.57 -20.84
CA GLY A 139 10.12 15.47 -21.63
C GLY A 139 9.70 15.59 -23.11
N GLU A 140 8.94 14.63 -23.63
CA GLU A 140 8.37 14.66 -24.99
C GLU A 140 7.00 15.35 -25.05
N VAL A 141 6.30 15.48 -23.92
CA VAL A 141 5.03 16.20 -23.82
C VAL A 141 5.32 17.69 -23.65
N ASP A 142 5.29 18.44 -24.76
CA ASP A 142 5.23 19.90 -24.73
C ASP A 142 3.86 20.28 -24.15
N TRP A 143 3.83 20.67 -22.88
CA TRP A 143 2.62 21.24 -22.27
C TRP A 143 2.37 22.58 -22.98
N GLU A 144 1.57 22.57 -24.03
CA GLU A 144 1.09 23.79 -24.69
C GLU A 144 0.47 24.69 -23.60
N GLU A 145 1.22 25.72 -23.18
CA GLU A 145 0.70 26.76 -22.31
C GLU A 145 -0.43 27.45 -23.07
N GLU A 146 -1.68 27.13 -22.74
CA GLU A 146 -2.83 27.95 -23.10
C GLU A 146 -2.66 29.33 -22.41
N GLU A 147 -1.93 30.24 -23.06
CA GLU A 147 -2.09 31.68 -22.87
C GLU A 147 -3.51 32.06 -23.35
N GLU A 148 -4.48 32.06 -22.44
CA GLU A 148 -5.75 32.77 -22.64
C GLU A 148 -5.86 33.98 -21.69
N GLY A 149 -5.60 35.16 -22.26
CA GLY A 149 -6.56 36.28 -22.36
C GLY A 149 -7.01 36.99 -21.09
#